data_AF-A0AAE0P209-F1
#
_entry.id   AF-A0AAE0P209-F1
#
_cell.length_a   1.000
_cell.length_b   1.000
_cell.length_c   1.000
_cell.angle_alpha   90.00
_cell.angle_beta   90.00
_cell.angle_gamma   90.00
#
_symmetry.space_group_name_H-M   'P 1'
#
loop_
_entity.id
_entity.type
_entity.pdbx_description
1 polymer ?
#
loop_
_entity_poly.entity_id
_entity_poly.type
_entity_poly.pdbx_seq_one_letter_code
_entity_poly.pdbx_strand_id
1 'polypeptide(L)'
;MADQNQVQEWHVTEPYLDLHCQLGEGPYYEKGTQTLRFVDIKAKRLHTVSVTDGPDSLKTLQLDSPIGVTANIKGQDPQEKILVALKYGIALLDRKTGQYDYLTRIGGETERLRSNDGAVDPHGRFWLGTMNDFHVGEPQTEGSLYRFDLGKTSEEIVKGLIIPNSLGWSPDGKTMYFTHTPENTVFAWDYNPEDGSISNKRVHYKHEERGHLDGFRVDKDGNIWHALYDGSSVIKISPAGKIVGRVILPTNNITCVEFVGTELFITSAADENSEEGTPSKKYGGGLFRVDVGTTGLDHTEFVLE
;
A
#
# COMPACT_ATOMS: atom_id res chain seq x y z
N MET A 1 -8.03 -37.89 -0.07
CA MET A 1 -8.23 -36.77 -1.00
C MET A 1 -9.12 -35.79 -0.27
N ALA A 2 -8.52 -34.82 0.43
CA ALA A 2 -9.27 -33.79 1.15
C ALA A 2 -9.67 -32.70 0.15
N ASP A 3 -10.89 -32.22 0.28
CA ASP A 3 -11.55 -31.25 -0.57
C ASP A 3 -10.71 -29.96 -0.70
N GLN A 4 -10.15 -29.71 -1.89
CA GLN A 4 -9.25 -28.56 -2.16
C GLN A 4 -10.03 -27.26 -2.50
N ASN A 5 -11.33 -27.20 -2.21
CA ASN A 5 -12.20 -26.12 -2.67
C ASN A 5 -12.76 -25.20 -1.58
N GLN A 6 -12.36 -25.33 -0.31
CA GLN A 6 -12.86 -24.40 0.70
C GLN A 6 -11.98 -23.15 0.76
N VAL A 7 -12.56 -22.01 0.36
CA VAL A 7 -11.99 -20.68 0.60
C VAL A 7 -11.97 -20.43 2.11
N GLN A 8 -10.80 -20.13 2.67
CA GLN A 8 -10.68 -19.83 4.10
C GLN A 8 -11.29 -18.45 4.40
N GLU A 9 -12.05 -18.32 5.49
CA GLU A 9 -12.67 -17.05 5.86
C GLU A 9 -12.20 -16.55 7.23
N TRP A 10 -12.04 -15.24 7.32
CA TRP A 10 -11.85 -14.50 8.56
C TRP A 10 -12.85 -13.36 8.62
N HIS A 11 -13.33 -13.03 9.81
CA HIS A 11 -14.38 -12.04 10.00
C HIS A 11 -13.90 -10.99 11.00
N VAL A 12 -13.93 -9.72 10.60
CA VAL A 12 -13.66 -8.57 11.47
C VAL A 12 -14.96 -7.82 11.69
N THR A 13 -15.28 -7.50 12.94
CA THR A 13 -16.55 -6.87 13.30
C THR A 13 -16.42 -5.41 13.72
N GLU A 14 -15.21 -4.99 14.11
CA GLU A 14 -14.93 -3.64 14.61
C GLU A 14 -13.49 -3.21 14.31
N PRO A 15 -13.23 -1.90 14.22
CA PRO A 15 -11.88 -1.38 14.01
C PRO A 15 -11.00 -1.57 15.25
N TYR A 16 -9.70 -1.78 15.02
CA TYR A 16 -8.66 -1.67 16.04
C TYR A 16 -8.44 -0.21 16.45
N LEU A 17 -8.50 0.71 15.49
CA LEU A 17 -8.52 2.16 15.71
C LEU A 17 -9.62 2.79 14.85
N ASP A 18 -10.58 3.47 15.49
CA ASP A 18 -11.69 4.14 14.81
C ASP A 18 -11.34 5.62 14.53
N LEU A 19 -10.46 5.84 13.54
CA LEU A 19 -9.89 7.17 13.26
C LEU A 19 -10.71 8.01 12.29
N HIS A 20 -11.66 7.38 11.59
CA HIS A 20 -12.39 7.99 10.47
C HIS A 20 -11.44 8.68 9.46
N CYS A 21 -10.34 8.01 9.10
CA CYS A 21 -9.44 8.49 8.06
C CYS A 21 -10.21 8.77 6.77
N GLN A 22 -9.94 9.90 6.13
CA GLN A 22 -10.56 10.24 4.85
C GLN A 22 -10.07 9.30 3.75
N LEU A 23 -8.79 8.95 3.75
CA LEU A 23 -8.20 7.93 2.90
C LEU A 23 -7.00 7.31 3.63
N GLY A 24 -7.27 6.35 4.52
CA GLY A 24 -6.24 5.61 5.23
C GLY A 24 -5.50 4.69 4.27
N GLU A 25 -4.17 4.72 4.23
CA GLU A 25 -3.37 4.04 3.21
C GLU A 25 -1.94 3.72 3.69
N GLY A 26 -1.21 2.96 2.88
CA GLY A 26 0.23 2.72 3.00
C GLY A 26 0.70 2.25 4.39
N PRO A 27 0.04 1.24 5.02
CA PRO A 27 0.51 0.69 6.27
C PRO A 27 1.90 0.05 6.14
N TYR A 28 2.75 0.27 7.13
CA TYR A 28 4.12 -0.22 7.16
C TYR A 28 4.49 -0.62 8.59
N TYR A 29 4.95 -1.86 8.77
CA TYR A 29 5.38 -2.37 10.06
C TYR A 29 6.89 -2.19 10.29
N GLU A 30 7.23 -1.42 11.31
CA GLU A 30 8.60 -1.24 11.79
C GLU A 30 8.92 -2.30 12.86
N LYS A 31 9.40 -3.46 12.43
CA LYS A 31 9.73 -4.60 13.31
C LYS A 31 10.68 -4.24 14.46
N GLY A 32 11.69 -3.41 14.20
CA GLY A 32 12.68 -3.00 15.20
C GLY A 32 12.09 -2.19 16.36
N THR A 33 11.02 -1.44 16.11
CA THR A 33 10.37 -0.55 17.09
C THR A 33 9.01 -1.07 17.53
N GLN A 34 8.52 -2.14 16.91
CA GLN A 34 7.17 -2.68 17.08
C GLN A 34 6.10 -1.60 16.89
N THR A 35 6.26 -0.78 15.86
CA THR A 35 5.28 0.24 15.51
C THR A 35 4.71 -0.02 14.12
N LEU A 36 3.42 0.26 13.97
CA LEU A 36 2.77 0.36 12.67
C LEU A 36 2.60 1.84 12.35
N ARG A 37 3.03 2.24 11.15
CA ARG A 37 2.71 3.57 10.60
C ARG A 37 1.83 3.42 9.37
N PHE A 38 1.02 4.44 9.09
CA PHE A 38 0.14 4.52 7.93
C PHE A 38 -0.25 5.99 7.72
N VAL A 39 -0.77 6.32 6.55
CA VAL A 39 -1.12 7.70 6.19
C VAL A 39 -2.63 7.89 6.08
N ASP A 40 -3.10 9.11 6.35
CA ASP A 40 -4.37 9.59 5.81
C ASP A 40 -4.02 10.58 4.70
N ILE A 41 -4.12 10.13 3.45
CA ILE A 41 -3.63 10.88 2.28
C ILE A 41 -4.37 12.21 2.17
N LYS A 42 -5.71 12.19 2.26
CA LYS A 42 -6.53 13.39 2.08
C LYS A 42 -6.40 14.35 3.27
N ALA A 43 -6.28 13.83 4.50
CA ALA A 43 -6.08 14.67 5.67
C ALA A 43 -4.61 15.10 5.89
N LYS A 44 -3.66 14.60 5.07
CA LYS A 44 -2.23 14.90 5.13
C LYS A 44 -1.61 14.54 6.48
N ARG A 45 -1.94 13.36 6.99
CA ARG A 45 -1.49 12.89 8.30
C ARG A 45 -0.65 11.63 8.17
N LEU A 46 0.39 11.54 8.99
CA LEU A 46 1.12 10.30 9.25
C LEU A 46 0.76 9.82 10.66
N HIS A 47 0.19 8.63 10.74
CA HIS A 47 -0.14 7.97 11.99
C HIS A 47 0.96 6.98 12.38
N THR A 48 1.17 6.79 13.68
CA THR A 48 2.09 5.78 14.22
C THR A 48 1.50 5.23 15.52
N VAL A 49 1.40 3.91 15.63
CA VAL A 49 0.87 3.22 16.82
C VAL A 49 1.81 2.09 17.21
N SER A 50 2.10 1.94 18.50
CA SER A 50 2.82 0.80 19.06
C SER A 50 1.89 -0.41 19.06
N VAL A 51 2.31 -1.51 18.42
CA VAL A 51 1.50 -2.74 18.40
C VAL A 51 1.55 -3.48 19.73
N THR A 52 2.55 -3.17 20.58
CA THR A 52 2.65 -3.74 21.94
C THR A 52 1.89 -2.92 22.98
N ASP A 53 1.93 -1.59 22.89
CA ASP A 53 1.28 -0.71 23.87
C ASP A 53 -0.21 -0.51 23.54
N GLY A 54 -0.62 -0.81 22.31
CA GLY A 54 -2.02 -0.80 21.89
C GLY A 54 -2.50 0.55 21.35
N PRO A 55 -3.82 0.67 21.08
CA PRO A 55 -4.44 1.84 20.45
C PRO A 55 -4.11 3.19 21.11
N ASP A 56 -4.00 3.22 22.43
CA ASP A 56 -3.76 4.44 23.21
C ASP A 56 -2.38 5.08 22.96
N SER A 57 -1.47 4.34 22.30
CA SER A 57 -0.13 4.82 21.94
C SER A 57 -0.09 5.66 20.65
N LEU A 58 -1.25 5.82 19.97
CA LEU A 58 -1.32 6.51 18.69
C LEU A 58 -0.74 7.92 18.75
N LYS A 59 0.16 8.21 17.81
CA LYS A 59 0.67 9.54 17.51
C LYS A 59 0.32 9.92 16.08
N THR A 60 0.03 11.20 15.88
CA THR A 60 -0.29 11.76 14.57
C THR A 60 0.59 12.95 14.29
N LEU A 61 1.27 12.94 13.14
CA LEU A 61 2.00 14.07 12.60
C LEU A 61 1.17 14.68 11.46
N GLN A 62 0.84 15.96 11.59
CA GLN A 62 0.17 16.73 10.54
C GLN A 62 1.20 17.33 9.59
N LEU A 63 0.96 17.22 8.29
CA LEU A 63 1.82 17.74 7.23
C LEU A 63 1.07 18.74 6.35
N ASP A 64 1.82 19.50 5.56
CA ASP A 64 1.29 20.48 4.61
C ASP A 64 0.95 19.88 3.22
N SER A 65 1.46 18.69 2.95
CA SER A 65 1.35 17.97 1.68
C SER A 65 0.89 16.52 1.89
N PRO A 66 0.04 15.96 1.01
CA PRO A 66 -0.37 14.57 1.10
C PRO A 66 0.82 13.63 0.85
N ILE A 67 0.98 12.62 1.70
CA ILE A 67 1.88 11.49 1.46
C ILE A 67 1.06 10.38 0.83
N GLY A 68 1.53 9.83 -0.29
CA GLY A 68 0.94 8.64 -0.88
C GLY A 68 1.41 7.35 -0.19
N VAL A 69 2.71 7.23 0.04
CA VAL A 69 3.34 6.03 0.64
C VAL A 69 4.65 6.36 1.37
N THR A 70 5.08 5.47 2.26
CA THR A 70 6.31 5.61 3.07
C THR A 70 7.24 4.40 2.95
N ALA A 71 8.53 4.59 3.25
CA ALA A 71 9.48 3.50 3.37
C ALA A 71 10.59 3.80 4.39
N ASN A 72 11.16 2.74 4.99
CA ASN A 72 12.40 2.88 5.76
C ASN A 72 13.59 3.14 4.84
N ILE A 73 14.60 3.78 5.39
CA ILE A 73 15.88 4.01 4.73
C ILE A 73 16.94 3.18 5.45
N LYS A 74 17.72 2.42 4.69
CA LYS A 74 18.76 1.56 5.22
C LYS A 74 19.77 2.37 6.03
N GLY A 75 19.99 1.94 7.28
CA GLY A 75 20.96 2.57 8.18
C GLY A 75 20.48 3.89 8.82
N GLN A 76 19.21 4.27 8.66
CA GLN A 76 18.60 5.37 9.39
C GLN A 76 17.66 4.84 10.47
N ASP A 77 17.53 5.55 11.59
CA ASP A 77 16.50 5.24 12.58
C ASP A 77 15.13 5.63 12.00
N PRO A 78 14.22 4.66 11.77
CA PRO A 78 12.92 4.97 11.20
C PRO A 78 12.09 5.88 12.11
N GLN A 79 12.35 5.94 13.42
CA GLN A 79 11.65 6.89 14.32
C GLN A 79 12.05 8.35 14.09
N GLU A 80 13.22 8.59 13.48
CA GLU A 80 13.71 9.95 13.22
C GLU A 80 13.48 10.35 11.76
N LYS A 81 13.84 9.47 10.82
CA LYS A 81 13.86 9.80 9.39
C LYS A 81 13.37 8.64 8.53
N ILE A 82 12.45 8.94 7.62
CA ILE A 82 11.90 7.99 6.67
C ILE A 82 11.84 8.58 5.26
N LEU A 83 11.73 7.71 4.27
CA LEU A 83 11.40 8.12 2.91
C LEU A 83 9.88 8.28 2.79
N VAL A 84 9.44 9.34 2.12
CA VAL A 84 8.04 9.58 1.79
C VAL A 84 7.88 9.93 0.33
N ALA A 85 6.80 9.46 -0.29
CA ALA A 85 6.39 9.89 -1.62
C ALA A 85 5.35 11.00 -1.51
N LEU A 86 5.75 12.21 -1.87
CA LEU A 86 4.93 13.42 -1.89
C LEU A 86 4.57 13.79 -3.33
N LYS A 87 3.85 14.90 -3.47
CA LYS A 87 3.36 15.44 -4.76
C LYS A 87 4.40 15.39 -5.90
N TYR A 88 5.64 15.80 -5.66
CA TYR A 88 6.64 15.95 -6.71
C TYR A 88 7.66 14.82 -6.79
N GLY A 89 7.52 13.74 -6.03
CA GLY A 89 8.49 12.63 -6.00
C GLY A 89 8.80 12.18 -4.58
N ILE A 90 10.04 11.78 -4.33
CA ILE A 90 10.46 11.24 -3.04
C ILE A 90 11.24 12.26 -2.21
N ALA A 91 10.99 12.26 -0.91
CA ALA A 91 11.59 13.16 0.05
C ALA A 91 12.03 12.42 1.33
N LEU A 92 12.99 13.01 2.02
CA LEU A 92 13.39 12.60 3.36
C LEU A 92 12.56 13.39 4.37
N LEU A 93 11.71 12.70 5.13
CA LEU A 93 10.90 13.32 6.18
C LEU A 93 11.59 13.18 7.52
N ASP A 94 11.80 14.30 8.21
CA ASP A 94 12.10 14.35 9.64
C ASP A 94 10.80 14.21 10.44
N ARG A 95 10.64 13.08 11.15
CA ARG A 95 9.39 12.75 11.86
C ARG A 95 9.19 13.57 13.15
N LYS A 96 10.23 14.23 13.66
CA LYS A 96 10.13 15.06 14.87
C LYS A 96 9.59 16.45 14.54
N THR A 97 9.98 16.99 13.39
CA THR A 97 9.66 18.35 12.97
C THR A 97 8.57 18.43 11.91
N GLY A 98 8.34 17.34 11.16
CA GLY A 98 7.47 17.32 9.99
C GLY A 98 8.08 18.01 8.76
N GLN A 99 9.32 18.48 8.83
CA GLN A 99 10.04 19.05 7.70
C GLN A 99 10.55 17.94 6.77
N TYR A 100 10.57 18.22 5.47
CA TYR A 100 11.06 17.28 4.48
C TYR A 100 11.85 17.96 3.38
N ASP A 101 12.85 17.24 2.88
CA ASP A 101 13.68 17.66 1.76
C ASP A 101 13.52 16.67 0.60
N TYR A 102 13.18 17.17 -0.59
CA TYR A 102 13.08 16.32 -1.78
C TYR A 102 14.45 15.76 -2.13
N LEU A 103 14.54 14.42 -2.12
CA LEU A 103 15.72 13.70 -2.57
C LEU A 103 15.76 13.63 -4.10
N THR A 104 14.62 13.31 -4.71
CA THR A 104 14.49 13.26 -6.17
C THR A 104 13.08 13.62 -6.57
N ARG A 105 12.98 14.58 -7.48
CA ARG A 105 11.71 15.00 -8.06
C ARG A 105 11.46 14.27 -9.37
N ILE A 106 10.21 13.92 -9.62
CA ILE A 106 9.74 13.46 -10.93
C ILE A 106 9.66 14.70 -11.85
N GLY A 107 10.12 14.57 -13.09
CA GLY A 107 10.14 15.66 -14.05
C GLY A 107 8.75 16.22 -14.35
N GLY A 108 8.69 17.53 -14.64
CA GLY A 108 7.47 18.18 -15.13
C GLY A 108 6.50 18.66 -14.06
N GLU A 109 6.99 19.05 -12.87
CA GLU A 109 6.25 19.61 -11.71
C GLU A 109 4.87 20.17 -12.10
N THR A 110 3.88 19.30 -12.03
CA THR A 110 2.52 19.59 -12.47
C THR A 110 1.62 19.52 -11.27
N GLU A 111 0.77 20.52 -11.11
CA GLU A 111 -0.27 20.49 -10.09
C GLU A 111 -1.24 19.32 -10.34
N ARG A 112 -1.29 18.77 -11.55
CA ARG A 112 -2.25 17.75 -11.94
C ARG A 112 -2.01 16.37 -11.34
N LEU A 113 -0.79 16.07 -10.92
CA LEU A 113 -0.41 14.74 -10.45
C LEU A 113 -0.04 14.73 -8.97
N ARG A 114 -0.27 13.58 -8.34
CA ARG A 114 0.16 13.23 -6.98
C ARG A 114 0.80 11.85 -6.96
N SER A 115 1.58 11.57 -5.92
CA SER A 115 1.91 10.20 -5.54
C SER A 115 0.65 9.42 -5.17
N ASN A 116 0.67 8.12 -5.44
CA ASN A 116 -0.31 7.17 -4.93
C ASN A 116 0.43 6.10 -4.14
N ASP A 117 0.51 4.87 -4.63
CA ASP A 117 1.19 3.78 -3.94
C ASP A 117 2.61 3.55 -4.46
N GLY A 118 3.40 2.80 -3.70
CA GLY A 118 4.77 2.46 -4.03
C GLY A 118 5.37 1.45 -3.07
N ALA A 119 6.52 0.89 -3.43
CA ALA A 119 7.25 -0.01 -2.56
C ALA A 119 8.75 0.02 -2.84
N VAL A 120 9.53 -0.45 -1.87
CA VAL A 120 10.94 -0.72 -2.06
C VAL A 120 11.10 -2.13 -2.61
N ASP A 121 11.86 -2.27 -3.69
CA ASP A 121 12.16 -3.57 -4.29
C ASP A 121 13.19 -4.36 -3.47
N PRO A 122 13.39 -5.66 -3.76
CA PRO A 122 14.32 -6.50 -3.00
C PRO A 122 15.78 -6.03 -3.00
N HIS A 123 16.13 -5.03 -3.81
CA HIS A 123 17.47 -4.47 -3.97
C HIS A 123 17.57 -3.03 -3.47
N GLY A 124 16.54 -2.53 -2.79
CA GLY A 124 16.55 -1.21 -2.16
C GLY A 124 16.24 -0.05 -3.09
N ARG A 125 15.72 -0.30 -4.31
CA ARG A 125 15.23 0.75 -5.20
C ARG A 125 13.79 1.09 -4.84
N PHE A 126 13.42 2.37 -4.95
CA PHE A 126 12.04 2.78 -4.67
C PHE A 126 11.22 2.82 -5.95
N TRP A 127 9.99 2.31 -5.91
CA TRP A 127 9.03 2.35 -7.00
C TRP A 127 7.80 3.16 -6.59
N LEU A 128 7.30 4.01 -7.48
CA LEU A 128 6.22 4.95 -7.17
C LEU A 128 5.23 5.08 -8.34
N GLY A 129 3.96 4.83 -8.05
CA GLY A 129 2.85 5.20 -8.91
C GLY A 129 2.45 6.67 -8.74
N THR A 130 2.17 7.35 -9.86
CA THR A 130 1.54 8.67 -9.87
C THR A 130 0.17 8.61 -10.53
N MET A 131 -0.71 9.50 -10.13
CA MET A 131 -2.02 9.66 -10.73
C MET A 131 -2.51 11.09 -10.60
N ASN A 132 -3.66 11.37 -11.21
CA ASN A 132 -4.29 12.66 -11.07
C ASN A 132 -4.63 13.02 -9.61
N ASP A 133 -4.36 14.27 -9.25
CA ASP A 133 -4.61 14.84 -7.93
C ASP A 133 -6.12 15.10 -7.72
N PHE A 134 -6.59 15.14 -6.47
CA PHE A 134 -8.02 15.18 -6.14
C PHE A 134 -8.75 16.40 -6.74
N HIS A 135 -8.05 17.51 -6.92
CA HIS A 135 -8.64 18.76 -7.40
C HIS A 135 -8.80 18.84 -8.92
N VAL A 136 -8.27 17.89 -9.70
CA VAL A 136 -8.40 17.88 -11.16
C VAL A 136 -9.62 17.11 -11.67
N GLY A 137 -10.43 16.53 -10.77
CA GLY A 137 -11.62 15.76 -11.10
C GLY A 137 -11.32 14.28 -11.32
N GLU A 138 -12.10 13.63 -12.18
CA GLU A 138 -11.99 12.19 -12.44
C GLU A 138 -10.61 11.81 -13.00
N PRO A 139 -9.94 10.79 -12.44
CA PRO A 139 -8.64 10.33 -12.92
C PRO A 139 -8.62 10.01 -14.42
N GLN A 140 -7.60 10.52 -15.10
CA GLN A 140 -7.33 10.32 -16.53
C GLN A 140 -6.07 9.48 -16.74
N THR A 141 -5.78 9.14 -17.99
CA THR A 141 -4.63 8.32 -18.40
C THR A 141 -3.32 9.14 -18.41
N GLU A 142 -2.99 9.77 -17.28
CA GLU A 142 -1.84 10.67 -17.09
C GLU A 142 -0.81 10.15 -16.08
N GLY A 143 -1.13 9.08 -15.36
CA GLY A 143 -0.28 8.47 -14.36
C GLY A 143 0.84 7.63 -14.95
N SER A 144 1.86 7.39 -14.14
CA SER A 144 3.02 6.58 -14.50
C SER A 144 3.56 5.81 -13.30
N LEU A 145 4.33 4.76 -13.57
CA LEU A 145 5.12 4.02 -12.59
C LEU A 145 6.58 4.39 -12.78
N TYR A 146 7.19 4.95 -11.73
CA TYR A 146 8.59 5.37 -11.71
C TYR A 146 9.43 4.44 -10.86
N ARG A 147 10.70 4.25 -11.25
CA ARG A 147 11.75 3.62 -10.42
C ARG A 147 12.79 4.66 -10.05
N PHE A 148 13.21 4.68 -8.80
CA PHE A 148 14.24 5.54 -8.24
C PHE A 148 15.43 4.67 -7.86
N ASP A 149 16.49 4.75 -8.65
CA ASP A 149 17.74 4.02 -8.47
C ASP A 149 18.71 4.79 -7.56
N LEU A 150 19.65 4.05 -6.96
CA LEU A 150 20.74 4.59 -6.13
C LEU A 150 21.52 5.68 -6.87
N GLY A 151 21.57 6.89 -6.31
CA GLY A 151 22.35 8.01 -6.85
C GLY A 151 21.94 8.50 -8.26
N LYS A 152 20.76 8.13 -8.76
CA LYS A 152 20.27 8.51 -10.11
C LYS A 152 18.96 9.30 -10.06
N THR A 153 18.62 9.92 -11.19
CA THR A 153 17.27 10.44 -11.44
C THR A 153 16.25 9.30 -11.51
N SER A 154 14.96 9.62 -11.37
CA SER A 154 13.89 8.65 -11.61
C SER A 154 13.84 8.20 -13.08
N GLU A 155 13.47 6.95 -13.31
CA GLU A 155 13.14 6.39 -14.62
C GLU A 155 11.63 6.10 -14.69
N GLU A 156 10.99 6.51 -15.79
CA GLU A 156 9.57 6.24 -16.04
C GLU A 156 9.42 4.89 -16.73
N ILE A 157 8.93 3.88 -16.00
CA ILE A 157 8.91 2.48 -16.44
C ILE A 157 7.62 2.12 -17.17
N VAL A 158 6.46 2.55 -16.64
CA VAL A 158 5.14 2.31 -17.25
C VAL A 158 4.39 3.62 -17.35
N LYS A 159 3.82 3.92 -18.51
CA LYS A 159 3.09 5.17 -18.79
C LYS A 159 1.62 4.89 -19.05
N GLY A 160 0.81 5.93 -18.96
CA GLY A 160 -0.61 5.86 -19.32
C GLY A 160 -1.40 5.03 -18.31
N LEU A 161 -1.06 5.18 -17.03
CA LEU A 161 -1.80 4.62 -15.91
C LEU A 161 -2.88 5.62 -15.48
N ILE A 162 -3.92 5.13 -14.83
CA ILE A 162 -4.99 5.99 -14.29
C ILE A 162 -4.92 6.02 -12.77
N ILE A 163 -4.90 4.84 -12.12
CA ILE A 163 -4.77 4.70 -10.67
C ILE A 163 -3.80 3.55 -10.39
N PRO A 164 -2.47 3.79 -10.41
CA PRO A 164 -1.48 2.78 -10.07
C PRO A 164 -1.47 2.54 -8.56
N ASN A 165 -1.74 1.30 -8.18
CA ASN A 165 -1.76 0.85 -6.79
C ASN A 165 -0.56 -0.07 -6.52
N SER A 166 -0.69 -0.93 -5.52
CA SER A 166 0.40 -1.69 -4.96
C SER A 166 1.20 -2.48 -5.97
N LEU A 167 2.46 -2.65 -5.56
CA LEU A 167 3.42 -3.52 -6.17
C LEU A 167 4.16 -4.31 -5.09
N GLY A 168 4.61 -5.50 -5.46
CA GLY A 168 5.29 -6.41 -4.57
C GLY A 168 5.99 -7.51 -5.35
N TRP A 169 6.82 -8.30 -4.68
CA TRP A 169 7.64 -9.31 -5.33
C TRP A 169 7.33 -10.70 -4.81
N SER A 170 7.52 -11.71 -5.67
CA SER A 170 7.50 -13.11 -5.25
C SER A 170 8.58 -13.39 -4.20
N PRO A 171 8.42 -14.44 -3.38
CA PRO A 171 9.42 -14.79 -2.35
C PRO A 171 10.84 -15.03 -2.88
N ASP A 172 10.97 -15.47 -4.14
CA ASP A 172 12.27 -15.65 -4.81
C ASP A 172 12.83 -14.36 -5.45
N GLY A 173 12.09 -13.26 -5.37
CA GLY A 173 12.46 -11.94 -5.89
C GLY A 173 12.50 -11.85 -7.41
N LYS A 174 11.95 -12.82 -8.16
CA LYS A 174 12.05 -12.87 -9.64
C LYS A 174 10.80 -12.44 -10.38
N THR A 175 9.67 -12.31 -9.69
CA THR A 175 8.41 -11.83 -10.27
C THR A 175 7.99 -10.57 -9.54
N MET A 176 7.75 -9.50 -10.29
CA MET A 176 7.08 -8.31 -9.80
C MET A 176 5.59 -8.42 -10.09
N TYR A 177 4.77 -8.22 -9.06
CA TYR A 177 3.32 -8.04 -9.18
C TYR A 177 2.99 -6.56 -9.12
N PHE A 178 2.06 -6.11 -9.94
CA PHE A 178 1.55 -4.74 -9.90
C PHE A 178 0.12 -4.64 -10.42
N THR A 179 -0.65 -3.75 -9.82
CA THR A 179 -2.05 -3.51 -10.14
C THR A 179 -2.26 -2.03 -10.49
N HIS A 180 -3.13 -1.76 -11.46
CA HIS A 180 -3.77 -0.45 -11.57
C HIS A 180 -5.29 -0.61 -11.69
N THR A 181 -6.03 0.22 -10.95
CA THR A 181 -7.42 -0.03 -10.54
C THR A 181 -8.38 -0.25 -11.71
N PRO A 182 -8.36 0.55 -12.81
CA PRO A 182 -9.36 0.40 -13.87
C PRO A 182 -9.30 -0.92 -14.64
N GLU A 183 -8.13 -1.58 -14.72
CA GLU A 183 -8.04 -2.92 -15.32
C GLU A 183 -8.44 -4.04 -14.35
N ASN A 184 -8.59 -3.73 -13.05
CA ASN A 184 -8.94 -4.67 -11.97
C ASN A 184 -8.18 -6.01 -12.07
N THR A 185 -6.89 -5.92 -12.41
CA THR A 185 -6.04 -7.05 -12.76
C THR A 185 -4.71 -6.93 -12.04
N VAL A 186 -4.27 -8.04 -11.42
CA VAL A 186 -2.89 -8.21 -10.95
C VAL A 186 -2.06 -8.67 -12.15
N PHE A 187 -1.16 -7.80 -12.59
CA PHE A 187 -0.15 -8.14 -13.59
C PHE A 187 1.08 -8.70 -12.93
N ALA A 188 1.76 -9.61 -13.64
CA ALA A 188 3.07 -10.10 -13.28
C ALA A 188 4.08 -9.76 -14.39
N TRP A 189 5.29 -9.43 -13.99
CA TRP A 189 6.47 -9.29 -14.85
C TRP A 189 7.60 -10.15 -14.32
N ASP A 190 8.43 -10.63 -15.23
CA ASP A 190 9.76 -11.11 -14.84
C ASP A 190 10.58 -9.89 -14.42
N TYR A 191 11.18 -9.95 -13.24
CA TYR A 191 11.97 -8.88 -12.64
C TYR A 191 13.44 -9.30 -12.56
N ASN A 192 14.32 -8.47 -13.10
CA ASN A 192 15.76 -8.67 -13.00
C ASN A 192 16.29 -7.98 -11.72
N PRO A 193 16.79 -8.74 -10.74
CA PRO A 193 17.34 -8.16 -9.51
C PRO A 193 18.56 -7.27 -9.74
N GLU A 194 19.39 -7.58 -10.74
CA GLU A 194 20.66 -6.91 -10.97
C GLU A 194 20.46 -5.45 -11.38
N ASP A 195 19.51 -5.17 -12.27
CA ASP A 195 19.28 -3.84 -12.85
C ASP A 195 17.88 -3.26 -12.57
N GLY A 196 16.96 -4.05 -11.99
CA GLY A 196 15.60 -3.64 -11.70
C GLY A 196 14.69 -3.59 -12.93
N SER A 197 15.11 -4.13 -14.07
CA SER A 197 14.31 -4.19 -15.30
C SER A 197 13.16 -5.19 -15.19
N ILE A 198 12.08 -4.92 -15.92
CA ILE A 198 10.90 -5.78 -15.99
C ILE A 198 10.62 -6.22 -17.43
N SER A 199 10.17 -7.46 -17.61
CA SER A 199 9.82 -8.01 -18.94
C SER A 199 8.68 -9.04 -18.85
N ASN A 200 8.23 -9.55 -20.00
CA ASN A 200 7.24 -10.63 -20.08
C ASN A 200 5.95 -10.39 -19.27
N LYS A 201 5.32 -9.20 -19.48
CA LYS A 201 4.03 -8.83 -18.87
C LYS A 201 2.99 -9.93 -19.11
N ARG A 202 2.35 -10.38 -18.05
CA ARG A 202 1.27 -11.37 -18.08
C ARG A 202 0.20 -11.07 -17.04
N VAL A 203 -1.01 -11.57 -17.26
CA VAL A 203 -2.07 -11.56 -16.25
C VAL A 203 -1.78 -12.66 -15.24
N HIS A 204 -1.67 -12.30 -13.95
CA HIS A 204 -1.59 -13.27 -12.87
C HIS A 204 -2.99 -13.60 -12.32
N TYR A 205 -3.81 -12.58 -12.12
CA TYR A 205 -5.18 -12.71 -11.64
C TYR A 205 -6.02 -11.54 -12.13
N LYS A 206 -7.27 -11.80 -12.51
CA LYS A 206 -8.26 -10.79 -12.87
C LYS A 206 -9.42 -10.86 -11.89
N HIS A 207 -9.76 -9.73 -11.27
CA HIS A 207 -10.88 -9.65 -10.36
C HIS A 207 -12.17 -9.30 -11.12
N GLU A 208 -13.20 -10.13 -10.95
CA GLU A 208 -14.49 -10.01 -11.65
C GLU A 208 -15.68 -9.82 -10.70
N GLU A 209 -15.45 -9.81 -9.39
CA GLU A 209 -16.50 -9.60 -8.38
C GLU A 209 -16.61 -8.11 -8.00
N ARG A 210 -17.47 -7.80 -7.03
CA ARG A 210 -17.61 -6.44 -6.49
C ARG A 210 -16.30 -5.99 -5.83
N GLY A 211 -15.93 -4.76 -6.14
CA GLY A 211 -14.78 -4.08 -5.57
C GLY A 211 -13.63 -3.96 -6.56
N HIS A 212 -12.66 -3.15 -6.17
CA HIS A 212 -11.51 -2.82 -6.99
C HIS A 212 -10.23 -3.15 -6.25
N LEU A 213 -9.31 -3.81 -6.96
CA LEU A 213 -7.99 -4.14 -6.43
C LEU A 213 -7.24 -2.86 -6.03
N ASP A 214 -6.92 -2.77 -4.74
CA ASP A 214 -6.21 -1.65 -4.14
C ASP A 214 -4.77 -2.02 -3.69
N GLY A 215 -4.43 -1.84 -2.43
CA GLY A 215 -3.14 -2.21 -1.85
C GLY A 215 -3.01 -3.70 -1.52
N PHE A 216 -1.79 -4.25 -1.56
CA PHE A 216 -1.54 -5.66 -1.24
C PHE A 216 -0.19 -5.94 -0.57
N ARG A 217 -0.11 -7.11 0.10
CA ARG A 217 1.17 -7.72 0.55
C ARG A 217 1.27 -9.18 0.17
N VAL A 218 2.50 -9.65 0.00
CA VAL A 218 2.81 -11.06 -0.30
C VAL A 218 3.20 -11.77 0.99
N ASP A 219 2.63 -12.94 1.24
CA ASP A 219 3.02 -13.80 2.36
C ASP A 219 4.23 -14.70 2.02
N LYS A 220 4.82 -15.32 3.04
CA LYS A 220 5.99 -16.21 2.90
C LYS A 220 5.77 -17.39 1.94
N ASP A 221 4.52 -17.78 1.70
CA ASP A 221 4.14 -18.89 0.83
C ASP A 221 3.83 -18.41 -0.61
N GLY A 222 4.00 -17.11 -0.86
CA GLY A 222 3.80 -16.47 -2.16
C GLY A 222 2.35 -16.12 -2.49
N ASN A 223 1.44 -16.17 -1.51
CA ASN A 223 0.07 -15.70 -1.73
C ASN A 223 0.02 -14.16 -1.64
N ILE A 224 -0.81 -13.56 -2.49
CA ILE A 224 -1.08 -12.12 -2.49
C ILE A 224 -2.33 -11.84 -1.67
N TRP A 225 -2.20 -11.02 -0.62
CA TRP A 225 -3.31 -10.55 0.21
C TRP A 225 -3.69 -9.15 -0.26
N HIS A 226 -4.81 -9.03 -0.94
CA HIS A 226 -5.19 -7.85 -1.71
C HIS A 226 -6.45 -7.20 -1.15
N ALA A 227 -6.34 -5.92 -0.78
CA ALA A 227 -7.49 -5.10 -0.41
C ALA A 227 -8.42 -4.89 -1.61
N LEU A 228 -9.73 -4.85 -1.33
CA LEU A 228 -10.77 -4.53 -2.29
C LEU A 228 -11.51 -3.25 -1.87
N TYR A 229 -11.21 -2.15 -2.54
CA TYR A 229 -11.95 -0.90 -2.40
C TYR A 229 -13.38 -1.09 -2.92
N ASP A 230 -14.38 -0.63 -2.19
CA ASP A 230 -15.81 -0.94 -2.42
C ASP A 230 -16.14 -2.45 -2.41
N GLY A 231 -15.26 -3.31 -1.89
CA GLY A 231 -15.43 -4.77 -1.87
C GLY A 231 -15.61 -5.39 -0.48
N SER A 232 -15.54 -4.57 0.58
CA SER A 232 -15.68 -4.98 1.99
C SER A 232 -14.79 -6.15 2.41
N SER A 233 -13.68 -6.37 1.73
CA SER A 233 -12.85 -7.53 1.98
C SER A 233 -11.39 -7.38 1.56
N VAL A 234 -10.56 -8.25 2.12
CA VAL A 234 -9.23 -8.58 1.60
C VAL A 234 -9.31 -10.00 1.03
N ILE A 235 -8.84 -10.22 -0.19
CA ILE A 235 -8.76 -11.55 -0.79
C ILE A 235 -7.34 -12.11 -0.74
N LYS A 236 -7.21 -13.42 -0.51
CA LYS A 236 -5.95 -14.16 -0.58
C LYS A 236 -5.88 -14.91 -1.91
N ILE A 237 -4.98 -14.50 -2.79
CA ILE A 237 -4.75 -15.08 -4.11
C ILE A 237 -3.51 -15.98 -4.03
N SER A 238 -3.66 -17.25 -4.38
CA SER A 238 -2.57 -18.22 -4.42
C SER A 238 -1.57 -17.94 -5.56
N PRO A 239 -0.34 -18.50 -5.52
CA PRO A 239 0.62 -18.42 -6.63
C PRO A 239 0.08 -18.94 -7.98
N ALA A 240 -1.00 -19.71 -7.96
CA ALA A 240 -1.68 -20.19 -9.16
C ALA A 240 -2.76 -19.22 -9.69
N GLY A 241 -2.87 -18.01 -9.13
CA GLY A 241 -3.87 -17.01 -9.53
C GLY A 241 -5.31 -17.35 -9.11
N LYS A 242 -5.49 -18.10 -8.00
CA LYS A 242 -6.82 -18.47 -7.49
C LYS A 242 -7.08 -17.90 -6.12
N ILE A 243 -8.29 -17.40 -5.86
CA ILE A 243 -8.72 -17.03 -4.51
C ILE A 243 -8.77 -18.29 -3.64
N VAL A 244 -8.05 -18.26 -2.52
CA VAL A 244 -7.99 -19.34 -1.53
C VAL A 244 -8.35 -18.87 -0.12
N GLY A 245 -8.62 -17.57 0.06
CA GLY A 245 -9.12 -17.03 1.33
C GLY A 245 -9.70 -15.63 1.20
N ARG A 246 -10.46 -15.20 2.22
CA ARG A 246 -11.07 -13.88 2.32
C ARG A 246 -11.21 -13.40 3.76
N VAL A 247 -10.76 -12.17 4.03
CA VAL A 247 -11.10 -11.42 5.24
C VAL A 247 -12.31 -10.55 4.94
N ILE A 248 -13.37 -10.67 5.73
CA ILE A 248 -14.61 -9.90 5.61
C ILE A 248 -14.58 -8.77 6.64
N LEU A 249 -14.85 -7.53 6.20
CA LEU A 249 -14.75 -6.32 7.02
C LEU A 249 -16.09 -5.56 7.10
N PRO A 250 -16.31 -4.77 8.17
CA PRO A 250 -17.57 -4.07 8.40
C PRO A 250 -17.61 -2.69 7.71
N THR A 251 -16.82 -2.48 6.65
CA THR A 251 -16.80 -1.28 5.81
C THR A 251 -16.42 -1.62 4.38
N ASN A 252 -16.88 -0.84 3.40
CA ASN A 252 -16.72 -1.12 1.98
C ASN A 252 -15.32 -0.78 1.44
N ASN A 253 -14.75 0.35 1.86
CA ASN A 253 -13.59 0.95 1.21
C ASN A 253 -12.28 0.46 1.84
N ILE A 254 -11.92 -0.80 1.57
CA ILE A 254 -10.67 -1.40 2.06
C ILE A 254 -9.52 -0.99 1.12
N THR A 255 -8.48 -0.39 1.68
CA THR A 255 -7.46 0.29 0.87
C THR A 255 -6.14 -0.46 0.81
N CYS A 256 -5.60 -0.96 1.92
CA CYS A 256 -4.31 -1.64 1.91
C CYS A 256 -4.16 -2.56 3.13
N VAL A 257 -3.12 -3.40 3.11
CA VAL A 257 -2.85 -4.39 4.15
C VAL A 257 -1.36 -4.43 4.52
N GLU A 258 -1.07 -4.83 5.76
CA GLU A 258 0.29 -5.02 6.25
C GLU A 258 0.34 -6.15 7.28
N PHE A 259 1.40 -6.97 7.22
CA PHE A 259 1.60 -8.04 8.19
C PHE A 259 2.35 -7.56 9.44
N VAL A 260 1.83 -7.95 10.62
CA VAL A 260 2.48 -7.80 11.92
C VAL A 260 2.49 -9.17 12.60
N GLY A 261 3.60 -9.90 12.46
CA GLY A 261 3.62 -11.31 12.85
C GLY A 261 2.60 -12.10 12.02
N THR A 262 1.66 -12.78 12.68
CA THR A 262 0.55 -13.49 12.00
C THR A 262 -0.71 -12.66 11.83
N GLU A 263 -0.75 -11.44 12.38
CA GLU A 263 -1.86 -10.51 12.21
C GLU A 263 -1.72 -9.75 10.90
N LEU A 264 -2.85 -9.55 10.22
CA LEU A 264 -2.98 -8.63 9.10
C LEU A 264 -3.66 -7.35 9.58
N PHE A 265 -2.94 -6.24 9.52
CA PHE A 265 -3.47 -4.90 9.72
C PHE A 265 -4.00 -4.35 8.39
N ILE A 266 -5.15 -3.71 8.42
CA ILE A 266 -5.93 -3.39 7.22
C ILE A 266 -6.41 -1.95 7.32
N THR A 267 -5.99 -1.10 6.40
CA THR A 267 -6.45 0.29 6.31
C THR A 267 -7.73 0.38 5.49
N SER A 268 -8.50 1.44 5.73
CA SER A 268 -9.71 1.74 4.97
C SER A 268 -9.88 3.25 4.76
N ALA A 269 -10.84 3.63 3.92
CA ALA A 269 -11.24 5.01 3.69
C ALA A 269 -12.67 5.27 4.18
N ALA A 270 -12.99 6.54 4.42
CA ALA A 270 -14.36 6.97 4.68
C ALA A 270 -15.28 6.55 3.51
N ASP A 271 -16.50 6.11 3.84
CA ASP A 271 -17.53 5.78 2.85
C ASP A 271 -18.62 6.85 2.85
N GLU A 272 -18.31 7.96 2.18
CA GLU A 272 -19.20 9.13 2.11
C GLU A 272 -20.54 8.82 1.43
N ASN A 273 -20.56 7.83 0.52
CA ASN A 273 -21.72 7.43 -0.27
C ASN A 273 -22.65 6.44 0.47
N SER A 274 -22.17 5.79 1.54
CA SER A 274 -23.00 4.88 2.33
C SER A 274 -24.10 5.59 3.12
N GLU A 275 -25.23 4.88 3.31
CA GLU A 275 -26.36 5.36 4.10
C GLU A 275 -26.00 5.51 5.58
N GLU A 276 -26.59 6.53 6.22
CA GLU A 276 -26.45 6.77 7.66
C GLU A 276 -26.90 5.54 8.47
N GLY A 277 -26.14 5.21 9.52
CA GLY A 277 -26.41 4.06 10.38
C GLY A 277 -25.92 2.71 9.85
N THR A 278 -25.35 2.64 8.64
CA THR A 278 -24.69 1.42 8.15
C THR A 278 -23.33 1.21 8.82
N PRO A 279 -22.84 -0.05 8.95
CA PRO A 279 -21.49 -0.32 9.41
C PRO A 279 -20.42 0.39 8.57
N SER A 280 -20.62 0.48 7.25
CA SER A 280 -19.66 1.15 6.36
C SER A 280 -19.53 2.64 6.66
N LYS A 281 -20.66 3.33 6.89
CA LYS A 281 -20.66 4.73 7.30
C LYS A 281 -20.00 4.94 8.65
N LYS A 282 -20.27 4.02 9.59
CA LYS A 282 -19.76 4.06 10.95
C LYS A 282 -18.25 3.80 11.02
N TYR A 283 -17.75 2.76 10.35
CA TYR A 283 -16.38 2.27 10.51
C TYR A 283 -15.45 2.58 9.33
N GLY A 284 -15.95 3.24 8.28
CA GLY A 284 -15.12 3.71 7.18
C GLY A 284 -14.02 4.64 7.67
N GLY A 285 -12.79 4.40 7.21
CA GLY A 285 -11.60 5.12 7.67
C GLY A 285 -10.97 4.55 8.95
N GLY A 286 -11.48 3.43 9.45
CA GLY A 286 -10.85 2.69 10.54
C GLY A 286 -9.60 1.91 10.09
N LEU A 287 -8.73 1.62 11.05
CA LEU A 287 -7.69 0.60 10.94
C LEU A 287 -8.20 -0.68 11.61
N PHE A 288 -8.13 -1.80 10.92
CA PHE A 288 -8.59 -3.10 11.38
C PHE A 288 -7.41 -4.05 11.57
N ARG A 289 -7.64 -5.15 12.30
CA ARG A 289 -6.67 -6.24 12.41
C ARG A 289 -7.35 -7.60 12.52
N VAL A 290 -6.67 -8.66 12.09
CA VAL A 290 -7.10 -10.05 12.28
C VAL A 290 -5.92 -11.01 12.21
N ASP A 291 -5.88 -12.02 13.07
CA ASP A 291 -4.89 -13.10 12.98
C ASP A 291 -5.23 -14.05 11.82
N VAL A 292 -4.37 -14.07 10.81
CA VAL A 292 -4.51 -14.90 9.62
C VAL A 292 -3.64 -16.17 9.65
N GLY A 293 -2.86 -16.36 10.71
CA GLY A 293 -2.05 -17.56 10.93
C GLY A 293 -0.83 -17.71 10.01
N THR A 294 -0.49 -16.70 9.21
CA THR A 294 0.70 -16.68 8.36
C THR A 294 1.39 -15.32 8.42
N THR A 295 2.66 -15.26 8.01
CA THR A 295 3.49 -14.06 8.07
C THR A 295 3.74 -13.50 6.67
N GLY A 296 3.85 -12.18 6.58
CA GLY A 296 4.29 -11.47 5.38
C GLY A 296 5.76 -11.70 5.04
N LEU A 297 6.17 -11.30 3.83
CA LEU A 297 7.57 -11.04 3.53
C LEU A 297 8.04 -9.81 4.32
N ASP A 298 9.29 -9.84 4.80
CA ASP A 298 9.92 -8.68 5.43
C ASP A 298 10.06 -7.53 4.40
N HIS A 299 9.97 -6.29 4.87
CA HIS A 299 10.26 -5.13 4.01
C HIS A 299 11.74 -5.04 3.68
N THR A 300 12.03 -4.69 2.43
CA THR A 300 13.36 -4.16 2.07
C THR A 300 13.38 -2.67 2.34
N GLU A 301 14.53 -2.16 2.79
CA GLU A 301 14.71 -0.73 3.08
C GLU A 301 15.32 -0.02 1.87
N PHE A 302 14.90 1.22 1.63
CA PHE A 302 15.44 2.02 0.55
C PHE A 302 16.92 2.32 0.81
N VAL A 303 17.74 2.20 -0.22
CA VAL A 303 19.18 2.47 -0.13
C VAL A 303 19.44 3.83 -0.78
N LEU A 304 20.17 4.71 -0.08
CA LEU A 304 20.54 6.03 -0.62
C LEU A 304 21.75 5.94 -1.56
N GLU A 305 22.73 5.12 -1.17
CA GLU A 305 24.03 4.90 -1.83
C GLU A 305 24.48 3.43 -1.68
#